data_AF-A0A4U6AGH5-F1
#
_entry.id   AF-A0A4U6AGH5-F1
#
_cell.length_a   1.000
_cell.length_b   1.000
_cell.length_c   1.000
_cell.angle_alpha   90.00
_cell.angle_beta   90.00
_cell.angle_gamma   90.00
#
_symmetry.space_group_name_H-M   'P 1'
#
loop_
_entity.id
_entity.type
_entity.pdbx_description
1 polymer ?
#
loop_
_entity_poly.entity_id
_entity_poly.type
_entity_poly.pdbx_seq_one_letter_code
_entity_poly.pdbx_strand_id
1 'polypeptide(L)'
;MDERQHPIVTLGLSSIEETKRQMAAAFRGEAQGTHIDFASIDLLWKVLTVKRWEILQAMAGQGDMAIREVARRVERDVKAVHGDITALIAAGIIDKTSDGKVVFPYGGIRVDFTLKAA
;
A
#
# COMPACT_ATOMS: atom_id res chain seq x y z
N MET A 1 -25.55 -1.74 4.69
CA MET A 1 -24.34 -2.39 4.14
C MET A 1 -23.23 -1.41 4.39
N ASP A 2 -22.33 -1.75 5.31
CA ASP A 2 -21.47 -0.84 6.07
C ASP A 2 -20.60 0.08 5.18
N GLU A 3 -20.83 1.39 5.26
CA GLU A 3 -19.94 2.44 4.77
C GLU A 3 -18.66 2.41 5.62
N ARG A 4 -17.84 1.37 5.47
CA ARG A 4 -16.48 1.42 5.99
C ARG A 4 -15.75 2.50 5.20
N GLN A 5 -15.62 3.65 5.85
CA GLN A 5 -14.82 4.78 5.42
C GLN A 5 -13.40 4.26 5.20
N HIS A 6 -13.05 3.89 3.95
CA HIS A 6 -11.75 3.31 3.66
C HIS A 6 -10.68 4.36 3.94
N PRO A 7 -9.79 4.16 4.93
CA PRO A 7 -8.82 5.18 5.31
C PRO A 7 -7.82 5.41 4.17
N ILE A 8 -7.26 6.62 4.12
CA ILE A 8 -6.14 6.91 3.23
C ILE A 8 -4.86 6.43 3.91
N VAL A 9 -4.09 5.58 3.22
CA VAL A 9 -2.75 5.19 3.70
C VAL A 9 -1.73 6.25 3.28
N THR A 10 -0.86 6.64 4.21
CA THR A 10 0.29 7.48 3.91
C THR A 10 1.52 6.62 3.71
N LEU A 11 2.16 6.71 2.55
CA LEU A 11 3.46 6.12 2.29
C LEU A 11 4.54 7.18 2.54
N GLY A 12 5.46 6.89 3.45
CA GLY A 12 6.47 7.82 3.87
C GLY A 12 7.87 7.21 3.99
N LEU A 13 8.79 8.03 4.47
CA LEU A 13 10.12 7.60 4.86
C LEU A 13 10.27 7.75 6.37
N SER A 14 10.65 6.67 7.05
CA SER A 14 11.03 6.74 8.45
C SER A 14 12.23 5.84 8.73
N SER A 15 13.04 6.26 9.70
CA SER A 15 14.11 5.41 10.21
C SER A 15 13.53 4.33 11.14
N ILE A 16 14.22 3.19 11.27
CA ILE A 16 13.81 2.12 12.20
C ILE A 16 13.62 2.66 13.63
N GLU A 17 14.45 3.61 14.06
CA GLU A 17 14.33 4.25 15.37
C GLU A 17 13.07 5.12 15.50
N GLU A 18 12.66 5.78 14.42
CA GLU A 18 11.42 6.54 14.36
C GLU A 18 10.20 5.62 14.34
N THR A 19 10.23 4.54 13.55
CA THR A 19 9.21 3.50 13.55
C THR A 19 9.05 2.89 14.96
N LYS A 20 10.16 2.59 15.66
CA LYS A 20 10.12 2.10 17.05
C LYS A 20 9.45 3.11 18.00
N ARG A 21 9.75 4.41 17.85
CA ARG A 21 9.13 5.46 18.67
C ARG A 21 7.62 5.56 18.42
N GLN A 22 7.20 5.53 17.16
CA GLN A 22 5.77 5.55 16.79
C GLN A 22 5.04 4.30 17.30
N MET A 23 5.65 3.11 17.18
CA MET A 23 5.09 1.89 17.76
C MET A 23 4.94 1.98 19.27
N ALA A 24 5.96 2.49 19.98
CA ALA A 24 5.89 2.70 21.42
C ALA A 24 4.77 3.68 21.81
N ALA A 25 4.52 4.71 21.00
CA ALA A 25 3.40 5.64 21.18
C ALA A 25 2.03 4.98 20.93
N ALA A 26 1.91 4.16 19.88
CA ALA A 26 0.70 3.39 19.61
C ALA A 26 0.34 2.46 20.78
N PHE A 27 1.33 1.80 21.39
CA PHE A 27 1.10 0.96 22.59
C PHE A 27 0.61 1.76 23.81
N ARG A 28 0.79 3.08 23.84
CA ARG A 28 0.24 3.98 24.88
C ARG A 28 -1.15 4.52 24.52
N GLY A 29 -1.74 4.09 23.40
CA GLY A 29 -3.07 4.52 22.96
C GLY A 29 -3.09 5.79 22.10
N GLU A 30 -1.92 6.28 21.67
CA GLU A 30 -1.84 7.44 20.77
C GLU A 30 -2.16 7.00 19.33
N ALA A 31 -3.21 7.53 18.71
CA ALA A 31 -3.59 7.21 17.33
C ALA A 31 -2.51 7.67 16.33
N GLN A 32 -1.85 6.73 15.66
CA GLN A 32 -0.77 7.02 14.70
C GLN A 32 -1.24 7.12 13.24
N GLY A 33 -2.55 7.03 12.97
CA GLY A 33 -3.06 6.98 11.59
C GLY A 33 -2.70 5.68 10.86
N THR A 34 -2.85 5.67 9.53
CA THR A 34 -2.50 4.52 8.67
C THR A 34 -1.27 4.85 7.85
N HIS A 35 -0.12 4.29 8.23
CA HIS A 35 1.17 4.58 7.62
C HIS A 35 1.89 3.30 7.19
N ILE A 36 2.58 3.37 6.05
CA ILE A 36 3.55 2.36 5.61
C ILE A 36 4.83 3.12 5.27
N ASP A 37 5.88 2.88 6.03
CA ASP A 37 7.15 3.58 5.85
C ASP A 37 8.19 2.73 5.12
N PHE A 38 8.94 3.38 4.26
CA PHE A 38 10.10 2.82 3.58
C PHE A 38 11.38 3.34 4.23
N ALA A 39 12.38 2.46 4.35
CA ALA A 39 13.69 2.83 4.91
C ALA A 39 14.47 3.81 4.02
N SER A 40 14.11 3.93 2.73
CA SER A 40 14.71 4.90 1.81
C SER A 40 13.79 5.22 0.64
N ILE A 41 14.05 6.37 0.00
CA ILE A 41 13.34 6.80 -1.21
C ILE A 41 13.52 5.83 -2.38
N ASP A 42 14.69 5.20 -2.49
CA ASP A 42 14.98 4.20 -3.52
C ASP A 42 14.10 2.96 -3.38
N LEU A 43 13.84 2.52 -2.12
CA LEU A 43 12.95 1.40 -1.87
C LEU A 43 11.50 1.77 -2.18
N LEU A 44 11.08 2.97 -1.82
CA LEU A 44 9.77 3.50 -2.21
C LEU A 44 9.59 3.46 -3.73
N TRP A 45 10.56 3.96 -4.51
CA TRP A 45 10.46 3.95 -5.98
C TRP A 45 10.56 2.57 -6.61
N LYS A 46 11.31 1.64 -6.00
CA LYS A 46 11.31 0.24 -6.41
C LYS A 46 9.95 -0.43 -6.24
N VAL A 47 9.15 0.02 -5.26
CA VAL A 47 7.82 -0.50 -4.99
C VAL A 47 6.75 0.24 -5.78
N LEU A 48 6.70 1.57 -5.70
CA LEU A 48 5.75 2.43 -6.41
C LEU A 48 6.21 2.78 -7.83
N THR A 49 6.28 1.77 -8.68
CA THR A 49 6.39 1.99 -10.12
C THR A 49 5.07 2.49 -10.70
N VAL A 50 5.10 3.15 -11.86
CA VAL A 50 3.89 3.62 -12.57
C VAL A 50 2.86 2.49 -12.75
N LYS A 51 3.32 1.32 -13.18
CA LYS A 51 2.49 0.12 -13.40
C LYS A 51 1.82 -0.41 -12.13
N ARG A 52 2.47 -0.27 -10.98
CA ARG A 52 1.92 -0.68 -9.68
C ARG A 52 0.99 0.39 -9.12
N TRP A 53 1.29 1.66 -9.37
CA TRP A 53 0.38 2.76 -9.08
C TRP A 53 -0.97 2.60 -9.81
N GLU A 54 -0.96 2.24 -11.09
CA GLU A 54 -2.18 1.94 -11.86
C GLU A 54 -3.02 0.81 -11.23
N ILE A 55 -2.35 -0.26 -10.74
CA ILE A 55 -3.01 -1.35 -10.02
C ILE A 55 -3.67 -0.82 -8.73
N LEU A 56 -2.94 -0.03 -7.95
CA LEU A 56 -3.46 0.54 -6.70
C LEU A 56 -4.64 1.47 -6.96
N GLN A 57 -4.59 2.30 -8.00
CA GLN A 57 -5.72 3.14 -8.43
C GLN A 57 -6.94 2.29 -8.82
N ALA A 58 -6.75 1.19 -9.55
CA ALA A 58 -7.84 0.31 -9.97
C ALA A 58 -8.47 -0.49 -8.81
N MET A 59 -7.74 -0.64 -7.70
CA MET A 59 -8.17 -1.34 -6.48
C MET A 59 -8.66 -0.38 -5.37
N ALA A 60 -8.36 0.92 -5.43
CA ALA A 60 -8.71 1.89 -4.40
C ALA A 60 -10.21 1.96 -4.12
N GLY A 61 -10.58 1.80 -2.85
CA GLY A 61 -11.98 1.78 -2.41
C GLY A 61 -12.80 0.60 -2.94
N GLN A 62 -12.14 -0.39 -3.55
CA GLN A 62 -12.76 -1.62 -4.02
C GLN A 62 -12.60 -2.70 -2.95
N GLY A 63 -13.58 -3.61 -2.88
CA GLY A 63 -13.45 -4.81 -2.05
C GLY A 63 -12.39 -5.79 -2.59
N ASP A 64 -12.34 -6.98 -1.99
CA ASP A 64 -11.49 -8.05 -2.49
C ASP A 64 -11.81 -8.42 -3.94
N MET A 65 -10.78 -8.76 -4.71
CA MET A 65 -10.95 -9.21 -6.09
C MET A 65 -9.90 -10.23 -6.51
N ALA A 66 -10.24 -11.06 -7.48
CA ALA A 66 -9.29 -11.98 -8.08
C ALA A 66 -8.24 -11.22 -8.89
N ILE A 67 -7.00 -11.73 -8.95
CA ILE A 67 -5.91 -11.13 -9.75
C ILE A 67 -6.30 -10.97 -11.23
N ARG A 68 -7.14 -11.87 -11.76
CA ARG A 68 -7.66 -11.77 -13.13
C ARG A 68 -8.54 -10.53 -13.33
N GLU A 69 -9.33 -10.16 -12.32
CA GLU A 69 -10.16 -8.97 -12.36
C GLU A 69 -9.29 -7.70 -12.29
N VAL A 70 -8.25 -7.69 -11.45
CA VAL A 70 -7.25 -6.61 -11.46
C VAL A 70 -6.66 -6.45 -12.86
N ALA A 71 -6.21 -7.55 -13.46
CA ALA A 71 -5.58 -7.54 -14.77
C ALA A 71 -6.51 -7.02 -15.88
N ARG A 72 -7.79 -7.38 -15.82
CA ARG A 72 -8.82 -6.86 -16.72
C ARG A 72 -8.99 -5.35 -16.58
N ARG A 73 -9.03 -4.82 -15.34
CA ARG A 73 -9.21 -3.39 -15.07
C ARG A 73 -8.03 -2.53 -15.52
N VAL A 74 -6.81 -3.05 -15.43
CA VAL A 74 -5.60 -2.35 -15.89
C VAL A 74 -5.20 -2.69 -17.32
N GLU A 75 -6.04 -3.45 -18.05
CA GLU A 75 -5.82 -3.84 -19.45
C GLU A 75 -4.46 -4.51 -19.72
N ARG A 76 -4.02 -5.36 -18.81
CA ARG A 76 -2.72 -6.05 -18.88
C ARG A 76 -2.86 -7.55 -18.73
N ASP A 77 -1.83 -8.29 -19.12
CA ASP A 77 -1.80 -9.74 -18.95
C ASP A 77 -1.68 -10.13 -17.46
N VAL A 78 -2.31 -11.26 -17.12
CA VAL A 78 -2.37 -11.76 -15.74
C VAL A 78 -0.99 -12.06 -15.17
N LYS A 79 -0.02 -12.48 -15.99
CA LYS A 79 1.32 -12.86 -15.53
C LYS A 79 2.10 -11.64 -15.06
N ALA A 80 2.08 -10.55 -15.83
CA ALA A 80 2.70 -9.30 -15.44
C ALA A 80 2.04 -8.72 -14.17
N VAL A 81 0.70 -8.75 -14.10
CA VAL A 81 -0.05 -8.24 -12.95
C VAL A 81 0.21 -9.08 -11.70
N HIS A 82 0.32 -10.40 -11.81
CA HIS A 82 0.67 -11.26 -10.68
C HIS A 82 2.02 -10.89 -10.06
N GLY A 83 3.04 -10.60 -10.89
CA GLY A 83 4.34 -10.16 -10.42
C GLY A 83 4.29 -8.83 -9.65
N ASP A 84 3.52 -7.87 -10.16
CA ASP A 84 3.31 -6.59 -9.51
C ASP A 84 2.53 -6.71 -8.19
N ILE A 85 1.45 -7.50 -8.18
CA ILE A 85 0.67 -7.81 -6.96
C ILE A 85 1.55 -8.48 -5.92
N THR A 86 2.41 -9.43 -6.31
CA THR A 86 3.34 -10.10 -5.38
C THR A 86 4.30 -9.10 -4.73
N ALA A 87 4.83 -8.15 -5.51
CA ALA A 87 5.71 -7.11 -4.97
C ALA A 87 4.97 -6.15 -4.03
N LEU A 88 3.71 -5.80 -4.34
CA LEU A 88 2.87 -4.97 -3.47
C LEU A 88 2.47 -5.68 -2.17
N ILE A 89 2.25 -7.00 -2.22
CA ILE A 89 2.04 -7.84 -1.02
C ILE A 89 3.32 -7.88 -0.17
N ALA A 90 4.48 -8.10 -0.80
CA ALA A 90 5.75 -8.10 -0.08
C ALA A 90 6.07 -6.76 0.60
N ALA A 91 5.56 -5.65 0.05
CA ALA A 91 5.66 -4.32 0.63
C ALA A 91 4.58 -4.00 1.68
N GLY A 92 3.62 -4.90 1.91
CA GLY A 92 2.51 -4.69 2.86
C GLY A 92 1.45 -3.68 2.41
N ILE A 93 1.42 -3.33 1.11
CA ILE A 93 0.44 -2.38 0.56
C ILE A 93 -0.88 -3.09 0.20
N ILE A 94 -0.78 -4.33 -0.28
CA ILE A 94 -1.92 -5.19 -0.64
C ILE A 94 -1.90 -6.42 0.25
N ASP A 95 -3.08 -6.84 0.69
CA ASP A 95 -3.24 -8.07 1.46
C ASP A 95 -3.80 -9.20 0.60
N LYS A 96 -3.44 -10.42 0.97
CA LYS A 96 -4.06 -11.64 0.46
C LYS A 96 -5.11 -12.11 1.45
N THR A 97 -6.31 -12.32 0.95
CA THR A 97 -7.44 -12.85 1.71
C THR A 97 -7.33 -14.38 1.85
N SER A 98 -8.08 -14.95 2.80
CA SER A 98 -8.10 -16.40 3.05
C SER A 98 -8.67 -17.22 1.89
N ASP A 99 -9.56 -16.63 1.07
CA ASP A 99 -10.12 -17.26 -0.13
C ASP A 99 -9.22 -17.10 -1.38
N GLY A 100 -8.03 -16.51 -1.22
CA GLY A 100 -7.02 -16.40 -2.26
C GLY A 100 -7.17 -15.18 -3.18
N LYS A 101 -8.11 -14.27 -2.90
CA LYS A 101 -8.21 -12.96 -3.56
C LYS A 101 -7.21 -11.96 -2.97
N VAL A 102 -7.14 -10.80 -3.60
CA VAL A 102 -6.32 -9.67 -3.14
C VAL A 102 -7.18 -8.46 -2.84
N VAL A 103 -6.77 -7.69 -1.83
CA VAL A 103 -7.46 -6.46 -1.43
C VAL A 103 -6.44 -5.36 -1.17
N PHE A 104 -6.75 -4.16 -1.62
CA PHE A 104 -6.07 -2.95 -1.19
C PHE A 104 -6.97 -2.34 -0.10
N PRO A 105 -6.61 -2.46 1.19
CA PRO A 105 -7.55 -2.22 2.31
C PRO A 105 -7.84 -0.73 2.58
N TYR A 106 -7.48 0.14 1.63
CA TYR A 106 -7.48 1.58 1.77
C TYR A 106 -8.30 2.25 0.67
N GLY A 107 -8.78 3.46 0.96
CA GLY A 107 -9.61 4.25 0.03
C GLY A 107 -8.77 5.04 -0.97
N GLY A 108 -7.48 5.16 -0.70
CA GLY A 108 -6.53 5.90 -1.51
C GLY A 108 -5.16 5.95 -0.83
N ILE A 109 -4.23 6.60 -1.53
CA ILE A 109 -2.83 6.70 -1.14
C ILE A 109 -2.44 8.17 -1.11
N ARG A 110 -1.78 8.56 -0.02
CA ARG A 110 -0.96 9.77 0.06
C ARG A 110 0.50 9.35 0.06
N VAL A 111 1.33 10.04 -0.70
CA VAL A 111 2.79 9.87 -0.63
C VAL A 111 3.37 11.14 -0.03
N ASP A 112 4.16 11.03 1.03
CA ASP A 112 4.72 12.16 1.75
C ASP A 112 6.18 11.89 2.13
N PHE A 113 7.09 12.70 1.59
CA PHE A 113 8.49 12.70 1.98
C PHE A 113 9.11 14.07 1.74
N THR A 114 10.12 14.42 2.55
CA THR A 114 10.86 15.67 2.43
C THR A 114 12.30 15.39 2.01
N LEU A 115 12.72 15.99 0.90
CA LEU A 115 14.14 16.11 0.55
C LEU A 115 14.71 17.34 1.27
N LYS A 116 15.71 17.14 2.14
CA LYS A 116 16.42 18.24 2.80
C LYS A 116 17.63 18.63 1.97
N ALA A 117 17.93 19.93 1.93
CA ALA A 117 19.19 20.42 1.38
C ALA A 117 20.37 19.86 2.19
N ALA A 118 21.53 19.74 1.53
CA ALA A 118 22.78 19.33 2.14
C ALA A 118 23.33 20.41 3.09
#